data_AF-A0A5S9QS15-F1
#
_entry.id   AF-A0A5S9QS15-F1
#
_cell.length_a   1.000
_cell.length_b   1.000
_cell.length_c   1.000
_cell.angle_alpha   90.00
_cell.angle_beta   90.00
_cell.angle_gamma   90.00
#
_symmetry.space_group_name_H-M   'P 1'
#
loop_
_entity.id
_entity.type
_entity.pdbx_description
1 polymer ?
#
loop_
_entity_poly.entity_id
_entity_poly.type
_entity_poly.pdbx_seq_one_letter_code
_entity_poly.pdbx_strand_id
1 'polypeptide(L)'
;MLHPLDAVEAAERAYRENRAPLAAVEGFIRQILGWREYMWHLYWHFGPEYPANNQLSARTTLPSWWADLDADAVTARCLRDALEGVRDRGWTHHIQRLMVLGSHALQRGYRPDQLTEWFATAYVDGFRWVMPTNVIGMSQHADGGLLATKPYTSAGAYINKMSDHCGDCDFDPKKRLGEDACPFTAGYWAFTHRHRNLLARNHRTRRAVSSMDRLGDLEAVIEQESARDRF
;
A
#
# COMPACT_ATOMS: atom_id res chain seq x y z
N MET A 1 -10.25 -2.10 -25.59
CA MET A 1 -8.85 -2.53 -25.44
C MET A 1 -7.95 -1.49 -26.11
N LEU A 2 -6.77 -1.20 -25.55
CA LEU A 2 -5.78 -0.24 -26.08
C LEU A 2 -4.40 -0.89 -26.12
N HIS A 3 -3.60 -0.60 -27.14
CA HIS A 3 -2.20 -1.01 -27.19
C HIS A 3 -1.34 -0.02 -26.36
N PRO A 4 -0.39 -0.49 -25.55
CA PRO A 4 0.38 0.39 -24.66
C PRO A 4 1.21 1.45 -25.42
N LEU A 5 1.76 1.10 -26.60
CA LEU A 5 2.51 2.06 -27.40
C LEU A 5 1.63 3.18 -27.96
N ASP A 6 0.37 2.90 -28.35
CA ASP A 6 -0.54 3.93 -28.84
C ASP A 6 -0.78 5.01 -27.78
N ALA A 7 -0.91 4.61 -26.51
CA ALA A 7 -1.06 5.52 -25.39
C ALA A 7 0.21 6.35 -25.14
N VAL A 8 1.38 5.73 -25.25
CA VAL A 8 2.69 6.39 -25.11
C VAL A 8 2.90 7.42 -26.21
N GLU A 9 2.69 7.05 -27.47
CA GLU A 9 2.83 7.93 -28.63
C GLU A 9 1.83 9.09 -28.57
N ALA A 10 0.59 8.84 -28.11
CA ALA A 10 -0.38 9.90 -27.91
C ALA A 10 0.04 10.91 -26.83
N ALA A 11 0.61 10.44 -25.72
CA ALA A 11 1.14 11.30 -24.67
C ALA A 11 2.36 12.10 -25.15
N GLU A 12 3.29 11.46 -25.86
CA GLU A 12 4.46 12.14 -26.44
C GLU A 12 4.04 13.22 -27.44
N ARG A 13 3.09 12.91 -28.33
CA ARG A 13 2.54 13.89 -29.28
C ARG A 13 1.91 15.09 -28.57
N ALA A 14 1.17 14.88 -27.50
CA ALA A 14 0.60 15.97 -26.70
C ALA A 14 1.70 16.89 -26.11
N TYR A 15 2.85 16.34 -25.71
CA TYR A 15 4.01 17.15 -25.30
C TYR A 15 4.60 17.93 -26.47
N ARG A 16 4.87 17.28 -27.61
CA ARG A 16 5.46 17.93 -28.80
C ARG A 16 4.57 19.05 -29.38
N GLU A 17 3.26 18.95 -29.18
CA GLU A 17 2.26 19.97 -29.55
C GLU A 17 2.05 21.03 -28.44
N ASN A 18 2.85 21.05 -27.37
CA ASN A 18 2.75 21.95 -26.22
C ASN A 18 1.40 21.91 -25.48
N ARG A 19 0.68 20.77 -25.53
CA ARG A 19 -0.61 20.58 -24.85
C ARG A 19 -0.48 20.03 -23.43
N ALA A 20 0.71 19.58 -23.03
CA ALA A 20 1.00 19.08 -21.70
C ALA A 20 2.47 19.33 -21.31
N PRO A 21 2.77 19.59 -20.02
CA PRO A 21 4.14 19.80 -19.57
C PRO A 21 4.94 18.48 -19.58
N LEU A 22 6.25 18.57 -19.82
CA LEU A 22 7.15 17.41 -19.90
C LEU A 22 7.02 16.48 -18.69
N ALA A 23 6.93 17.03 -17.48
CA ALA A 23 6.85 16.24 -16.25
C ALA A 23 5.60 15.34 -16.19
N ALA A 24 4.46 15.80 -16.74
CA ALA A 24 3.24 15.00 -16.80
C ALA A 24 3.36 13.88 -17.84
N VAL A 25 3.90 14.20 -19.02
CA VAL A 25 4.04 13.24 -20.13
C VAL A 25 5.09 12.18 -19.82
N GLU A 26 6.27 12.57 -19.35
CA GLU A 26 7.29 11.62 -18.89
C GLU A 26 6.77 10.75 -17.76
N GLY A 27 6.09 11.34 -16.77
CA GLY A 27 5.52 10.61 -15.65
C GLY A 27 4.54 9.54 -16.09
N PHE A 28 3.65 9.87 -17.02
CA PHE A 28 2.69 8.94 -17.62
C PHE A 28 3.40 7.82 -18.39
N ILE A 29 4.30 8.17 -19.32
CA ILE A 29 5.04 7.21 -20.14
C ILE A 29 5.84 6.25 -19.26
N ARG A 30 6.48 6.75 -18.18
CA ARG A 30 7.25 5.93 -17.23
C ARG A 30 6.40 4.90 -16.48
N GLN A 31 5.10 5.12 -16.30
CA GLN A 31 4.24 4.09 -15.72
C GLN A 31 4.01 2.93 -16.70
N ILE A 32 3.96 3.22 -18.00
CA ILE A 32 3.73 2.23 -19.06
C ILE A 32 5.05 1.57 -19.47
N LEU A 33 5.99 2.32 -20.06
CA LEU A 33 7.25 1.74 -20.55
C LEU A 33 8.25 1.40 -19.44
N GLY A 34 8.08 2.00 -18.25
CA GLY A 34 8.88 1.67 -17.09
C GLY A 34 8.20 0.58 -16.27
N TRP A 35 7.30 0.97 -15.37
CA TRP A 35 6.76 0.06 -14.36
C TRP A 35 6.00 -1.13 -14.95
N ARG A 36 5.08 -0.93 -15.90
CA ARG A 36 4.29 -2.03 -16.47
C ARG A 36 5.19 -3.08 -17.14
N GLU A 37 6.12 -2.66 -18.00
CA GLU A 37 7.08 -3.58 -18.65
C GLU A 37 8.03 -4.22 -17.63
N TYR A 38 8.50 -3.46 -16.64
CA TYR A 38 9.35 -3.99 -15.57
C TYR A 38 8.63 -5.10 -14.78
N MET A 39 7.37 -4.89 -14.40
CA MET A 39 6.57 -5.91 -13.72
C MET A 39 6.35 -7.14 -14.58
N TRP A 40 6.12 -6.96 -15.88
CA TRP A 40 5.98 -8.08 -16.82
C TRP A 40 7.24 -8.94 -16.85
N HIS A 41 8.42 -8.33 -16.97
CA HIS A 41 9.68 -9.07 -16.97
C HIS A 41 9.98 -9.73 -15.62
N LEU A 42 9.72 -9.04 -14.51
CA LEU A 42 9.94 -9.59 -13.17
C LEU A 42 9.04 -10.80 -12.88
N TYR A 43 7.79 -10.78 -13.34
CA TYR A 43 6.88 -11.91 -13.19
C TYR A 43 7.47 -13.20 -13.76
N TRP A 44 7.99 -13.14 -14.99
CA TRP A 44 8.63 -14.30 -15.63
C TRP A 44 10.00 -14.61 -15.02
N HIS A 45 10.77 -13.60 -14.64
CA HIS A 45 12.09 -13.78 -14.05
C HIS A 45 12.04 -14.47 -12.69
N PHE A 46 11.10 -14.07 -11.82
CA PHE A 46 10.98 -14.63 -10.48
C PHE A 46 10.28 -15.99 -10.44
N GLY A 47 9.51 -16.34 -11.47
CA GLY A 47 8.92 -17.66 -11.61
C GLY A 47 7.69 -17.92 -10.73
N PRO A 48 7.11 -19.13 -10.86
CA PRO A 48 5.83 -19.49 -10.25
C PRO A 48 5.86 -19.57 -8.72
N GLU A 49 7.03 -19.69 -8.09
CA GLU A 49 7.18 -19.74 -6.64
C GLU A 49 7.14 -18.35 -5.99
N TYR A 50 7.31 -17.27 -6.76
CA TYR A 50 7.38 -15.91 -6.24
C TYR A 50 6.17 -15.48 -5.39
N PRO A 51 4.91 -15.83 -5.74
CA PRO A 51 3.74 -15.52 -4.91
C PRO A 51 3.78 -16.13 -3.49
N ALA A 52 4.60 -17.15 -3.24
CA ALA A 52 4.71 -17.79 -1.93
C ALA A 52 5.66 -17.07 -0.96
N ASN A 53 6.34 -16.01 -1.41
CA ASN A 53 7.24 -15.23 -0.56
C ASN A 53 6.51 -14.57 0.61
N ASN A 54 7.05 -14.74 1.82
CA ASN A 54 6.50 -14.16 3.05
C ASN A 54 7.61 -13.88 4.08
N GLN A 55 8.63 -13.13 3.67
CA GLN A 55 9.81 -12.82 4.51
C GLN A 55 9.45 -12.08 5.81
N LEU A 56 8.32 -11.36 5.85
CA LEU A 56 7.82 -10.70 7.05
C LEU A 56 6.99 -11.61 7.97
N SER A 57 6.77 -12.87 7.59
CA SER A 57 5.97 -13.84 8.36
C SER A 57 4.56 -13.32 8.70
N ALA A 58 3.94 -12.63 7.75
CA ALA A 58 2.58 -12.14 7.85
C ALA A 58 1.58 -13.31 7.83
N ARG A 59 0.76 -13.44 8.88
CA ARG A 59 -0.10 -14.61 9.13
C ARG A 59 -1.58 -14.27 9.35
N THR A 60 -1.93 -13.00 9.46
CA THR A 60 -3.32 -12.57 9.67
C THR A 60 -4.13 -12.84 8.40
N THR A 61 -5.25 -13.53 8.51
CA THR A 61 -6.16 -13.74 7.38
C THR A 61 -6.83 -12.42 6.99
N LEU A 62 -7.20 -12.25 5.72
CA LEU A 62 -8.01 -11.11 5.30
C LEU A 62 -9.35 -11.15 6.07
N PRO A 63 -9.74 -10.06 6.75
CA PRO A 63 -11.05 -9.97 7.41
C PRO A 63 -12.19 -10.04 6.40
N SER A 64 -13.37 -10.48 6.84
CA SER A 64 -14.57 -10.54 5.99
C SER A 64 -14.92 -9.18 5.39
N TRP A 65 -14.90 -8.11 6.19
CA TRP A 65 -15.19 -6.76 5.68
C TRP A 65 -14.26 -6.33 4.53
N TRP A 66 -13.02 -6.84 4.51
CA TRP A 66 -12.10 -6.60 3.41
C TRP A 66 -12.43 -7.48 2.21
N ALA A 67 -12.56 -8.79 2.45
CA ALA A 67 -12.79 -9.78 1.42
C ALA A 67 -14.09 -9.51 0.64
N ASP A 68 -15.12 -9.09 1.37
CA ASP A 68 -16.46 -8.84 0.86
C ASP A 68 -16.67 -7.38 0.40
N LEU A 69 -15.63 -6.54 0.46
CA LEU A 69 -15.69 -5.11 0.10
C LEU A 69 -16.73 -4.32 0.90
N ASP A 70 -16.95 -4.68 2.17
CA ASP A 70 -17.85 -3.99 3.09
C ASP A 70 -17.19 -2.70 3.62
N ALA A 71 -17.26 -1.65 2.81
CA ALA A 71 -16.76 -0.32 3.15
C ALA A 71 -17.49 0.28 4.37
N ASP A 72 -18.75 -0.11 4.60
CA ASP A 72 -19.59 0.48 5.64
C ASP A 72 -19.21 0.01 7.05
N ALA A 73 -18.61 -1.17 7.16
CA ALA A 73 -17.99 -1.69 8.38
C ALA A 73 -16.71 -0.94 8.81
N VAL A 74 -16.14 -0.07 7.97
CA VAL A 74 -14.87 0.61 8.24
C VAL A 74 -15.07 2.08 8.61
N THR A 75 -14.56 2.50 9.75
CA THR A 75 -14.61 3.87 10.27
C THR A 75 -13.60 4.80 9.59
N ALA A 76 -12.33 4.41 9.37
CA ALA A 76 -11.36 5.31 8.76
C ALA A 76 -11.77 5.67 7.32
N ARG A 77 -12.08 6.96 7.11
CA ARG A 77 -12.60 7.48 5.85
C ARG A 77 -11.74 7.14 4.64
N CYS A 78 -10.41 7.19 4.76
CA CYS A 78 -9.50 6.82 3.68
C CYS A 78 -9.63 5.35 3.26
N LEU A 79 -9.78 4.44 4.23
CA LEU A 79 -9.91 3.01 3.98
C LEU A 79 -11.31 2.68 3.45
N ARG A 80 -12.35 3.29 4.02
CA ARG A 80 -13.73 3.23 3.51
C ARG A 80 -13.81 3.65 2.04
N ASP A 81 -13.29 4.83 1.71
CA ASP A 81 -13.30 5.37 0.33
C ASP A 81 -12.55 4.46 -0.66
N ALA A 82 -11.42 3.89 -0.24
CA ALA A 82 -10.68 2.94 -1.09
C ALA A 82 -11.46 1.63 -1.31
N LEU A 83 -12.10 1.08 -0.29
CA LEU A 83 -12.93 -0.13 -0.42
C LEU A 83 -14.18 0.13 -1.26
N GLU A 84 -14.87 1.24 -1.02
CA GLU A 84 -16.04 1.67 -1.78
C GLU A 84 -15.69 1.86 -3.27
N GLY A 85 -14.53 2.45 -3.57
CA GLY A 85 -14.05 2.57 -4.94
C GLY A 85 -13.85 1.21 -5.64
N VAL A 86 -13.34 0.21 -4.93
CA VAL A 86 -13.23 -1.15 -5.47
C VAL A 86 -14.60 -1.82 -5.58
N ARG A 87 -15.46 -1.70 -4.56
CA ARG A 87 -16.84 -2.25 -4.55
C ARG A 87 -17.65 -1.78 -5.75
N ASP A 88 -17.68 -0.47 -5.97
CA ASP A 88 -18.64 0.15 -6.87
C ASP A 88 -18.09 0.29 -8.30
N ARG A 89 -16.76 0.35 -8.47
CA ARG A 89 -16.11 0.59 -9.77
C ARG A 89 -15.10 -0.49 -10.16
N GLY A 90 -14.77 -1.41 -9.27
CA GLY A 90 -13.67 -2.36 -9.46
C GLY A 90 -12.31 -1.68 -9.65
N TRP A 91 -12.16 -0.43 -9.17
CA TRP A 91 -10.97 0.36 -9.44
C TRP A 91 -10.70 1.46 -8.41
N THR A 92 -9.42 1.60 -8.06
CA THR A 92 -8.83 2.77 -7.40
C THR A 92 -7.50 3.11 -8.07
N HIS A 93 -7.06 4.37 -7.93
CA HIS A 93 -5.78 4.79 -8.48
C HIS A 93 -4.60 4.24 -7.67
N HIS A 94 -3.41 4.22 -8.28
CA HIS A 94 -2.22 3.56 -7.73
C HIS A 94 -1.91 3.92 -6.26
N ILE A 95 -1.99 5.19 -5.87
CA ILE A 95 -1.62 5.58 -4.49
C ILE A 95 -2.62 5.10 -3.43
N GLN A 96 -3.90 4.88 -3.77
CA GLN A 96 -4.87 4.24 -2.87
C GLN A 96 -4.52 2.76 -2.68
N ARG A 97 -4.18 2.05 -3.77
CA ARG A 97 -3.71 0.66 -3.69
C ARG A 97 -2.47 0.52 -2.82
N LEU A 98 -1.47 1.40 -3.00
CA LEU A 98 -0.20 1.29 -2.31
C LEU A 98 -0.24 1.82 -0.86
N MET A 99 -0.70 3.06 -0.68
CA MET A 99 -0.54 3.79 0.59
C MET A 99 -1.77 3.76 1.50
N VAL A 100 -2.91 3.29 1.01
CA VAL A 100 -4.09 3.04 1.85
C VAL A 100 -4.26 1.54 2.05
N LEU A 101 -4.67 0.81 1.02
CA LEU A 101 -4.96 -0.62 1.12
C LEU A 101 -3.69 -1.42 1.46
N GLY A 102 -2.65 -1.27 0.64
CA GLY A 102 -1.38 -1.97 0.80
C GLY A 102 -0.70 -1.64 2.14
N SER A 103 -0.64 -0.36 2.50
CA SER A 103 -0.08 0.09 3.78
C SER A 103 -0.86 -0.47 4.98
N HIS A 104 -2.20 -0.49 4.93
CA HIS A 104 -3.01 -1.07 5.99
C HIS A 104 -2.76 -2.58 6.12
N ALA A 105 -2.80 -3.31 5.01
CA ALA A 105 -2.57 -4.75 4.97
C ALA A 105 -1.17 -5.11 5.52
N LEU A 106 -0.15 -4.33 5.15
CA LEU A 106 1.22 -4.50 5.63
C LEU A 106 1.31 -4.26 7.15
N GLN A 107 0.68 -3.20 7.65
CA GLN A 107 0.66 -2.88 9.08
C GLN A 107 -0.06 -3.95 9.91
N ARG A 108 -1.14 -4.54 9.36
CA ARG A 108 -1.92 -5.60 10.03
C ARG A 108 -1.35 -7.00 9.81
N GLY A 109 -0.30 -7.14 9.00
CA GLY A 109 0.35 -8.43 8.73
C GLY A 109 -0.56 -9.40 8.00
N TYR A 110 -1.34 -8.89 7.04
CA TYR A 110 -2.21 -9.71 6.21
C TYR A 110 -1.40 -10.64 5.32
N ARG A 111 -1.91 -11.85 5.16
CA ARG A 111 -1.33 -12.92 4.34
C ARG A 111 -1.10 -12.44 2.89
N PRO A 112 0.15 -12.35 2.41
CA PRO A 112 0.43 -11.79 1.08
C PRO A 112 -0.16 -12.60 -0.07
N ASP A 113 -0.30 -13.92 0.08
CA ASP A 113 -0.93 -14.82 -0.88
C ASP A 113 -2.43 -14.50 -1.04
N GLN A 114 -3.15 -14.37 0.08
CA GLN A 114 -4.56 -14.00 0.08
C GLN A 114 -4.77 -12.58 -0.46
N LEU A 115 -3.92 -11.64 -0.07
CA LEU A 115 -3.98 -10.26 -0.56
C LEU A 115 -3.72 -10.18 -2.07
N THR A 116 -2.76 -10.97 -2.58
CA THR A 116 -2.46 -11.05 -4.01
C THR A 116 -3.66 -11.57 -4.81
N GLU A 117 -4.30 -12.64 -4.33
CA GLU A 117 -5.50 -13.18 -4.98
C GLU A 117 -6.66 -12.18 -4.93
N TRP A 118 -6.84 -11.47 -3.81
CA TRP A 118 -7.87 -10.44 -3.69
C TRP A 118 -7.63 -9.29 -4.67
N PHE A 119 -6.41 -8.76 -4.78
CA PHE A 119 -6.11 -7.71 -5.78
C PHE A 119 -6.28 -8.21 -7.22
N ALA A 120 -6.00 -9.49 -7.49
CA ALA A 120 -6.20 -10.08 -8.82
C ALA A 120 -7.66 -10.29 -9.18
N THR A 121 -8.56 -10.44 -8.21
CA THR A 121 -9.99 -10.72 -8.46
C THR A 121 -10.91 -9.52 -8.23
N ALA A 122 -10.55 -8.59 -7.35
CA ALA A 122 -11.37 -7.42 -7.02
C ALA A 122 -11.22 -6.24 -7.99
N TYR A 123 -10.11 -6.19 -8.76
CA TYR A 123 -9.84 -5.09 -9.69
C TYR A 123 -10.12 -5.48 -11.13
N VAL A 124 -10.69 -4.55 -11.91
CA VAL A 124 -10.94 -4.74 -13.35
C VAL A 124 -9.64 -4.88 -14.17
N ASP A 125 -8.52 -4.43 -13.62
CA ASP A 125 -7.17 -4.58 -14.17
C ASP A 125 -6.33 -5.63 -13.39
N GLY A 126 -6.99 -6.48 -12.61
CA GLY A 126 -6.43 -7.60 -11.85
C GLY A 126 -6.02 -8.76 -12.74
N PHE A 127 -4.73 -8.88 -13.04
CA PHE A 127 -4.19 -10.02 -13.78
C PHE A 127 -3.04 -10.71 -13.03
N ARG A 128 -2.95 -12.04 -13.17
CA ARG A 128 -1.94 -12.86 -12.48
C ARG A 128 -0.49 -12.50 -12.81
N TRP A 129 -0.23 -11.85 -13.95
CA TRP A 129 1.12 -11.42 -14.29
C TRP A 129 1.54 -10.12 -13.59
N VAL A 130 0.59 -9.22 -13.28
CA VAL A 130 0.90 -7.88 -12.76
C VAL A 130 0.74 -7.80 -11.24
N MET A 131 -0.20 -8.56 -10.66
CA MET A 131 -0.52 -8.44 -9.24
C MET A 131 0.54 -9.01 -8.31
N PRO A 132 1.16 -10.19 -8.55
CA PRO A 132 2.13 -10.74 -7.61
C PRO A 132 3.32 -9.82 -7.36
N THR A 133 3.93 -9.24 -8.40
CA THR A 133 5.08 -8.34 -8.24
C THR A 133 4.70 -7.04 -7.52
N ASN A 134 3.54 -6.46 -7.85
CA ASN A 134 3.05 -5.27 -7.15
C ASN A 134 2.70 -5.55 -5.67
N VAL A 135 2.03 -6.68 -5.38
CA VAL A 135 1.56 -6.99 -4.02
C VAL A 135 2.71 -7.54 -3.17
N ILE A 136 3.34 -8.64 -3.57
CA ILE A 136 4.41 -9.30 -2.80
C ILE A 136 5.63 -8.39 -2.67
N GLY A 137 6.08 -7.79 -3.77
CA GLY A 137 7.31 -7.00 -3.80
C GLY A 137 7.09 -5.56 -3.34
N MET A 138 6.37 -4.77 -4.15
CA MET A 138 6.24 -3.33 -3.91
C MET A 138 5.44 -3.03 -2.63
N SER A 139 4.26 -3.62 -2.49
CA SER A 139 3.33 -3.26 -1.42
C SER A 139 3.69 -3.90 -0.08
N GLN A 140 3.88 -5.22 -0.07
CA GLN A 140 4.02 -5.99 1.17
C GLN A 140 5.48 -6.23 1.58
N HIS A 141 6.45 -5.96 0.71
CA HIS A 141 7.87 -6.24 0.95
C HIS A 141 8.12 -7.69 1.41
N ALA A 142 7.23 -8.59 0.97
CA ALA A 142 7.21 -9.99 1.36
C ALA A 142 8.31 -10.80 0.65
N ASP A 143 8.89 -10.24 -0.43
CA ASP A 143 10.07 -10.76 -1.11
C ASP A 143 11.41 -10.38 -0.44
N GLY A 144 11.40 -9.65 0.67
CA GLY A 144 12.61 -9.23 1.37
C GLY A 144 13.42 -8.16 0.63
N GLY A 145 12.81 -7.48 -0.35
CA GLY A 145 13.40 -6.34 -1.04
C GLY A 145 14.03 -6.65 -2.39
N LEU A 146 13.66 -7.77 -3.03
CA LEU A 146 14.05 -8.06 -4.41
C LEU A 146 13.55 -6.97 -5.37
N LEU A 147 12.31 -6.49 -5.19
CA LEU A 147 11.72 -5.44 -6.01
C LEU A 147 11.90 -4.04 -5.41
N ALA A 148 11.56 -3.86 -4.13
CA ALA A 148 11.56 -2.56 -3.47
C ALA A 148 12.52 -2.53 -2.29
N THR A 149 13.45 -1.57 -2.29
CA THR A 149 14.49 -1.44 -1.25
C THR A 149 13.98 -1.05 0.13
N LYS A 150 12.70 -0.74 0.30
CA LYS A 150 12.06 -0.51 1.61
C LYS A 150 10.57 -0.88 1.53
N PRO A 151 9.95 -1.28 2.66
CA PRO A 151 8.50 -1.39 2.74
C PRO A 151 7.84 -0.02 2.54
N TYR A 152 6.76 0.01 1.77
CA TYR A 152 5.91 1.19 1.58
C TYR A 152 4.74 1.15 2.56
N THR A 153 4.94 1.80 3.71
CA THR A 153 3.88 2.08 4.68
C THR A 153 4.08 3.47 5.28
N SER A 154 3.01 4.05 5.84
CA SER A 154 3.05 5.37 6.45
C SER A 154 2.10 5.51 7.63
N ALA A 155 2.42 6.44 8.53
CA ALA A 155 1.49 6.94 9.54
C ALA A 155 0.38 7.81 8.91
N GLY A 156 -0.66 8.11 9.69
CA GLY A 156 -1.77 8.98 9.27
C GLY A 156 -1.34 10.38 8.82
N ALA A 157 -0.20 10.88 9.30
CA ALA A 157 0.38 12.15 8.85
C ALA A 157 0.65 12.21 7.34
N TYR A 158 0.99 11.08 6.69
CA TYR A 158 1.15 11.03 5.24
C TYR A 158 -0.20 11.15 4.53
N ILE A 159 -1.20 10.39 4.97
CA ILE A 159 -2.55 10.41 4.39
C ILE A 159 -3.16 11.81 4.54
N ASN A 160 -3.05 12.42 5.72
CA ASN A 160 -3.52 13.78 5.98
C ASN A 160 -2.82 14.84 5.10
N LYS A 161 -1.58 14.60 4.69
CA LYS A 161 -0.85 15.52 3.81
C LYS A 161 -1.25 15.36 2.34
N MET A 162 -1.57 14.14 1.93
CA MET A 162 -1.75 13.75 0.52
C MET A 162 -3.21 13.62 0.10
N SER A 163 -4.15 13.80 1.04
CA SER A 163 -5.59 13.68 0.82
C SER A 163 -6.34 14.62 1.77
N ASP A 164 -7.64 14.76 1.52
CA ASP A 164 -8.62 15.47 2.34
C ASP A 164 -9.41 14.54 3.27
N HIS A 165 -9.13 13.23 3.28
CA HIS A 165 -9.88 12.24 4.06
C HIS A 165 -9.87 12.50 5.56
N CYS A 166 -8.83 13.13 6.11
CA CYS A 166 -8.67 13.26 7.55
C CYS A 166 -9.50 14.39 8.19
N GLY A 167 -10.02 15.33 7.40
CA GLY A 167 -10.79 16.47 7.93
C GLY A 167 -12.08 16.04 8.61
N ASP A 168 -12.83 15.15 7.96
CA ASP A 168 -14.12 14.61 8.42
C ASP A 168 -14.01 13.12 8.82
N CYS A 169 -12.89 12.73 9.40
CA CYS A 169 -12.65 11.37 9.87
C CYS A 169 -12.81 11.31 11.39
N ASP A 170 -13.45 10.25 11.89
CA ASP A 170 -13.61 9.99 13.34
C ASP A 170 -12.27 9.86 14.08
N PHE A 171 -11.19 9.59 13.34
CA PHE A 171 -9.84 9.46 13.88
C PHE A 171 -8.96 10.68 13.57
N ASP A 172 -8.20 11.12 14.57
CA ASP A 172 -7.18 12.17 14.42
C ASP A 172 -5.86 11.56 13.91
N PRO A 173 -5.35 11.97 12.73
CA PRO A 173 -4.08 11.48 12.17
C PRO A 173 -2.86 11.79 13.05
N LYS A 174 -2.96 12.70 14.02
CA LYS A 174 -1.88 13.06 14.95
C LYS A 174 -1.85 12.18 16.20
N LYS A 175 -2.94 11.48 16.52
CA LYS A 175 -3.07 10.62 17.69
C LYS A 175 -2.65 9.19 17.38
N ARG A 176 -1.94 8.57 18.33
CA ARG A 176 -1.53 7.16 18.31
C ARG A 176 -2.10 6.33 19.46
N LEU A 177 -2.79 6.98 20.40
CA LEU A 177 -3.43 6.39 21.58
C LEU A 177 -4.78 7.06 21.81
N GLY A 178 -5.69 6.33 22.45
CA GLY A 178 -7.08 6.74 22.67
C GLY A 178 -8.03 6.21 21.60
N GLU A 179 -9.33 6.35 21.86
CA GLU A 179 -10.40 5.81 21.01
C GLU A 179 -10.43 6.46 19.62
N ASP A 180 -10.01 7.72 19.53
CA ASP A 180 -9.93 8.49 18.27
C ASP A 180 -8.52 8.49 17.65
N ALA A 181 -7.65 7.57 18.08
CA ALA A 181 -6.33 7.40 17.47
C ALA A 181 -6.42 6.80 16.06
N CYS A 182 -5.76 7.46 15.09
CA CYS A 182 -5.70 6.99 13.73
C CYS A 182 -5.04 5.59 13.62
N PRO A 183 -5.72 4.61 13.00
CA PRO A 183 -5.20 3.25 12.87
C PRO A 183 -3.91 3.20 12.05
N PHE A 184 -3.71 4.11 11.10
CA PHE A 184 -2.45 4.19 10.35
C PHE A 184 -1.31 4.76 11.19
N THR A 185 -1.58 5.72 12.08
CA THR A 185 -0.55 6.34 12.92
C THR A 185 -0.06 5.37 13.98
N ALA A 186 -0.98 4.71 14.69
CA ALA A 186 -0.63 3.71 15.68
C ALA A 186 -0.08 2.42 15.03
N GLY A 187 -0.72 1.95 13.96
CA GLY A 187 -0.30 0.79 13.17
C GLY A 187 1.10 0.92 12.57
N TYR A 188 1.52 2.12 12.17
CA TYR A 188 2.89 2.38 11.70
C TYR A 188 3.95 2.08 12.76
N TRP A 189 3.70 2.48 14.01
CA TRP A 189 4.63 2.24 15.12
C TRP A 189 4.61 0.78 15.56
N ALA A 190 3.43 0.15 15.61
CA ALA A 190 3.31 -1.28 15.89
C ALA A 190 4.05 -2.13 14.84
N PHE A 191 3.92 -1.79 13.54
CA PHE A 191 4.69 -2.41 12.45
C PHE A 191 6.19 -2.19 12.62
N THR A 192 6.61 -0.96 12.89
CA THR A 192 8.03 -0.61 13.06
C THR A 192 8.66 -1.37 14.22
N HIS A 193 7.91 -1.54 15.32
CA HIS A 193 8.34 -2.31 16.47
C HIS A 193 8.48 -3.79 16.13
N ARG A 194 7.44 -4.39 15.54
CA ARG A 194 7.42 -5.81 15.16
C ARG A 194 8.57 -6.19 14.22
N HIS A 195 8.97 -5.30 13.32
CA HIS A 195 10.05 -5.55 12.35
C HIS A 195 11.32 -4.73 12.62
N ARG A 196 11.54 -4.30 13.88
CA ARG A 196 12.66 -3.44 14.30
C ARG A 196 14.02 -3.88 13.76
N ASN A 197 14.34 -5.17 13.88
CA ASN A 197 15.65 -5.70 13.49
C ASN A 197 15.92 -5.57 11.99
N LEU A 198 14.91 -5.79 11.14
CA LEU A 198 15.01 -5.64 9.70
C LEU A 198 15.12 -4.15 9.33
N LEU A 199 14.24 -3.32 9.91
CA LEU A 199 14.16 -1.89 9.58
C LEU A 199 15.38 -1.10 10.08
N ALA A 200 16.01 -1.51 11.18
CA ALA A 200 17.20 -0.87 11.72
C ALA A 200 18.43 -1.05 10.82
N ARG A 201 18.51 -2.17 10.09
CA ARG A 201 19.62 -2.48 9.18
C ARG A 201 19.54 -1.73 7.85
N ASN A 202 18.36 -1.24 7.49
CA ASN A 202 18.14 -0.54 6.24
C ASN A 202 18.29 0.98 6.41
N HIS A 203 19.21 1.59 5.65
CA HIS A 203 19.52 3.02 5.74
C HIS A 203 18.32 3.96 5.54
N ARG A 204 17.31 3.53 4.76
CA ARG A 204 16.11 4.34 4.47
C ARG A 204 15.09 4.30 5.62
N THR A 205 15.10 3.24 6.42
CA THR A 205 14.12 3.00 7.50
C THR A 205 14.72 3.14 8.89
N ARG A 206 16.05 3.14 9.04
CA ARG A 206 16.74 3.28 10.33
C ARG A 206 16.30 4.49 11.15
N ARG A 207 16.02 5.64 10.48
CA ARG A 207 15.51 6.84 11.17
C ARG A 207 14.12 6.63 11.79
N ALA A 208 13.27 5.81 11.19
CA ALA A 208 11.97 5.48 11.76
C ALA A 208 12.14 4.69 13.06
N VAL A 209 13.04 3.70 13.09
CA VAL A 209 13.37 2.95 14.31
C VAL A 209 13.91 3.88 15.40
N SER A 210 14.86 4.77 15.07
CA SER A 210 15.37 5.74 16.05
C SER A 210 14.32 6.72 16.56
N SER A 211 13.29 7.01 15.77
CA SER A 211 12.18 7.88 16.19
C SER A 211 11.20 7.12 17.09
N MET A 212 10.91 5.87 16.76
CA MET A 212 10.10 4.96 17.57
C MET A 212 10.71 4.73 18.95
N ASP A 213 12.03 4.49 19.03
CA ASP A 213 12.75 4.27 20.29
C ASP A 213 12.70 5.49 21.25
N ARG A 214 12.26 6.66 20.78
CA ARG A 214 12.10 7.89 21.58
C ARG A 214 10.65 8.13 22.04
N LEU A 215 9.71 7.28 21.64
CA LEU A 215 8.33 7.37 22.07
C LEU A 215 8.20 6.86 23.50
N GLY A 216 7.88 7.76 24.44
CA GLY A 216 7.64 7.39 25.83
C GLY A 216 6.36 6.57 26.05
N ASP A 217 5.50 6.50 25.04
CA ASP A 217 4.19 5.85 25.05
C ASP A 217 4.14 4.58 24.17
N LEU A 218 5.29 4.07 23.72
CA LEU A 218 5.37 2.96 22.76
C LEU A 218 4.70 1.67 23.25
N GLU A 219 4.89 1.29 24.51
CA GLU A 219 4.33 0.07 25.08
C GLU A 219 2.80 0.11 25.05
N ALA A 220 2.20 1.22 25.51
CA ALA A 220 0.76 1.44 25.45
C ALA A 220 0.23 1.43 24.01
N VAL A 221 0.99 1.98 23.05
CA VAL A 221 0.61 1.95 21.61
C VAL A 221 0.55 0.50 21.13
N ILE A 222 1.54 -0.32 21.46
CA ILE A 222 1.58 -1.72 21.03
C ILE A 222 0.43 -2.52 21.66
N GLU A 223 0.18 -2.31 22.95
CA GLU A 223 -0.93 -2.94 23.66
C GLU A 223 -2.27 -2.59 23.01
N GLN A 224 -2.58 -1.31 22.84
CA GLN A 224 -3.82 -0.84 22.22
C GLN A 224 -3.96 -1.37 20.77
N GLU A 225 -2.90 -1.33 19.97
CA GLU A 225 -2.94 -1.79 18.58
C GLU A 225 -3.09 -3.30 18.42
N SER A 226 -2.66 -4.08 19.42
CA SER A 226 -2.84 -5.53 19.43
C SER A 226 -4.31 -5.93 19.64
N ALA A 227 -5.06 -5.11 20.37
CA ALA A 227 -6.48 -5.32 20.66
C ALA A 227 -7.43 -4.60 19.68
N ARG A 228 -6.90 -3.73 18.79
CA ARG A 228 -7.72 -2.95 17.86
C ARG A 228 -8.56 -3.83 16.93
N ASP A 229 -9.86 -3.60 16.97
CA ASP A 229 -10.88 -4.18 16.10
C ASP A 229 -11.61 -3.12 15.26
N ARG A 230 -11.59 -1.85 15.69
CA ARG A 230 -12.13 -0.70 14.95
C ARG A 230 -11.04 -0.02 14.10
N PHE A 231 -11.27 -0.01 12.80
CA PHE A 231 -10.43 0.62 11.78
C PHE A 231 -11.19 1.67 11.02
#